data_AF-A0A5N1JD85-F1
#
_entry.id   AF-A0A5N1JD85-F1
#
_cell.length_a   1.000
_cell.length_b   1.000
_cell.length_c   1.000
_cell.angle_alpha   90.00
_cell.angle_beta   90.00
_cell.angle_gamma   90.00
#
_symmetry.space_group_name_H-M   'P 1'
#
loop_
_entity.id
_entity.type
_entity.pdbx_description
1 polymer ?
#
loop_
_entity_poly.entity_id
_entity_poly.type
_entity_poly.pdbx_seq_one_letter_code
_entity_poly.pdbx_strand_id
1 'polypeptide(L)'
;MRLLKLQAVFLFYRTFWVVSNLVTVGLIGVSLLKLVEYFPLFLVYFLWFKLLSEVAVWYLVRKNYQPRFWFYHNLGLSETALFAGAFAIDLLIAFLLIGLAYQLMRVL
;
A
#
# COMPACT_ATOMS: atom_id res chain seq x y z
N MET A 1 23.35 3.13 9.51
CA MET A 1 22.38 2.04 9.78
C MET A 1 20.92 2.39 9.49
N ARG A 2 20.37 3.54 9.92
CA ARG A 2 18.95 3.88 9.66
C ARG A 2 18.57 3.95 8.17
N LEU A 3 19.43 4.54 7.33
CA LEU A 3 19.23 4.60 5.87
C LEU A 3 19.13 3.21 5.22
N LEU A 4 19.98 2.25 5.63
CA LEU A 4 19.95 0.88 5.11
C LEU A 4 18.63 0.17 5.44
N LYS A 5 18.09 0.39 6.64
CA LYS A 5 16.79 -0.17 7.04
C LYS A 5 15.64 0.40 6.19
N LEU A 6 15.69 1.69 5.90
CA LEU A 6 14.69 2.36 5.06
C LEU A 6 14.76 1.88 3.61
N GLN A 7 15.97 1.72 3.06
CA GLN A 7 16.20 1.11 1.75
C GLN A 7 15.70 -0.33 1.68
N ALA A 8 15.89 -1.11 2.75
CA ALA A 8 15.40 -2.47 2.83
C ALA A 8 13.86 -2.54 2.80
N VAL A 9 13.18 -1.65 3.52
CA VAL A 9 11.71 -1.52 3.45
C VAL A 9 11.26 -1.12 2.04
N PHE A 10 11.95 -0.19 1.39
CA PHE A 10 11.61 0.21 0.02
C PHE A 10 11.82 -0.94 -0.99
N LEU A 11 12.93 -1.67 -0.87
CA LEU A 11 13.22 -2.85 -1.68
C LEU A 11 12.15 -3.93 -1.47
N PHE A 12 11.71 -4.11 -0.22
CA PHE A 12 10.65 -5.03 0.13
C PHE A 12 9.31 -4.62 -0.50
N TYR A 13 8.92 -3.34 -0.37
CA TYR A 13 7.72 -2.78 -0.98
C TYR A 13 7.68 -2.96 -2.51
N ARG A 14 8.84 -2.84 -3.17
CA ARG A 14 8.99 -3.08 -4.63
C ARG A 14 8.56 -4.47 -5.08
N THR A 15 8.44 -5.45 -4.18
CA THR A 15 7.98 -6.80 -4.55
C THR A 15 6.48 -6.86 -4.90
N PHE A 16 5.66 -5.98 -4.32
CA PHE A 16 4.21 -6.02 -4.48
C PHE A 16 3.57 -4.67 -4.84
N TRP A 17 4.36 -3.58 -4.90
CA TRP A 17 3.85 -2.22 -5.14
C TRP A 17 2.94 -2.12 -6.38
N VAL A 18 3.25 -2.80 -7.49
CA VAL A 18 2.42 -2.75 -8.70
C VAL A 18 1.02 -3.25 -8.41
N VAL A 19 0.91 -4.43 -7.80
CA VAL A 19 -0.37 -5.08 -7.50
C VAL A 19 -1.16 -4.24 -6.50
N SER A 20 -0.50 -3.77 -5.44
CA SER A 20 -1.17 -2.96 -4.41
C SER A 20 -1.68 -1.61 -4.95
N ASN A 21 -0.90 -0.94 -5.81
CA ASN A 21 -1.35 0.32 -6.43
C ASN A 21 -2.42 0.11 -7.50
N LEU A 22 -2.42 -1.02 -8.20
CA LEU A 22 -3.52 -1.36 -9.11
C LEU A 22 -4.85 -1.53 -8.36
N VAL A 23 -4.84 -2.12 -7.17
CA VAL A 23 -6.03 -2.17 -6.31
C VAL A 23 -6.50 -0.76 -5.95
N THR A 24 -5.58 0.12 -5.55
CA THR A 24 -5.89 1.53 -5.25
C THR A 24 -6.53 2.24 -6.44
N VAL A 25 -5.90 2.16 -7.62
CA VAL A 25 -6.37 2.81 -8.84
C VAL A 25 -7.71 2.22 -9.29
N GLY A 26 -7.89 0.90 -9.18
CA GLY A 26 -9.16 0.23 -9.47
C GLY A 26 -10.30 0.74 -8.58
N LEU A 27 -10.07 0.86 -7.27
CA LEU A 27 -11.05 1.39 -6.31
C LEU A 27 -11.42 2.85 -6.60
N ILE A 28 -10.44 3.68 -6.95
CA ILE A 28 -10.67 5.06 -7.38
C ILE A 28 -11.51 5.06 -8.67
N GLY A 29 -11.13 4.25 -9.66
CA GLY A 29 -11.80 4.18 -10.97
C GLY A 29 -13.27 3.78 -10.88
N VAL A 30 -13.61 2.76 -10.09
CA VAL A 30 -15.02 2.36 -9.90
C VAL A 30 -15.83 3.38 -9.11
N SER A 31 -15.17 4.23 -8.33
CA SER A 31 -15.80 5.24 -7.47
C SER A 31 -15.79 6.63 -8.09
N LEU A 32 -15.21 6.81 -9.28
CA LEU A 32 -14.81 8.12 -9.82
C LEU A 32 -15.96 9.13 -9.84
N LEU A 33 -17.12 8.74 -10.39
CA LEU A 33 -18.30 9.60 -10.54
C LEU A 33 -18.92 10.03 -9.20
N LYS A 34 -18.76 9.21 -8.16
CA LYS A 34 -19.36 9.43 -6.83
C LYS A 34 -18.32 9.88 -5.81
N LEU A 35 -17.07 10.04 -6.22
CA LEU A 35 -15.94 10.30 -5.33
C LEU A 35 -16.10 11.62 -4.58
N VAL A 36 -16.61 12.66 -5.25
CA VAL A 36 -16.78 14.00 -4.65
C VAL A 36 -17.98 14.04 -3.70
N GLU A 37 -19.12 13.48 -4.13
CA GLU A 37 -20.38 13.52 -3.38
C GLU A 37 -20.31 12.67 -2.10
N TYR A 38 -19.61 11.53 -2.15
CA TYR A 38 -19.52 10.57 -1.04
C TYR A 38 -18.10 10.39 -0.50
N PHE A 39 -17.26 11.43 -0.60
CA PHE A 39 -15.83 11.32 -0.24
C PHE A 39 -15.54 10.71 1.15
N PRO A 40 -16.23 11.12 2.24
CA PRO A 40 -15.97 10.52 3.55
C PRO A 40 -16.30 9.02 3.59
N LEU A 41 -17.41 8.62 2.95
CA LEU A 41 -17.85 7.22 2.88
C LEU A 41 -16.91 6.39 2.01
N PHE A 42 -16.48 6.93 0.87
CA PHE A 42 -15.45 6.34 0.02
C PHE A 42 -14.18 6.08 0.82
N LEU A 43 -13.72 7.04 1.62
CA LEU A 43 -12.47 6.92 2.39
C LEU A 43 -12.56 5.78 3.42
N VAL A 44 -13.70 5.62 4.09
CA VAL A 44 -13.94 4.50 5.02
C VAL A 44 -13.88 3.16 4.30
N TYR A 45 -14.63 2.99 3.21
CA TYR A 45 -14.63 1.73 2.45
C TYR A 45 -13.26 1.44 1.83
N PHE A 46 -12.60 2.48 1.33
CA PHE A 46 -11.25 2.40 0.78
C PHE A 46 -10.27 1.85 1.83
N LEU A 47 -10.26 2.40 3.04
CA LEU A 47 -9.36 1.95 4.11
C LEU A 47 -9.61 0.48 4.48
N TRP A 48 -10.88 0.06 4.57
CA TRP A 48 -11.22 -1.35 4.82
C TRP A 48 -10.72 -2.27 3.71
N PHE A 49 -11.00 -1.95 2.45
CA PHE A 49 -10.52 -2.71 1.31
C PHE A 49 -8.99 -2.75 1.25
N LYS A 50 -8.35 -1.62 1.56
CA LYS A 50 -6.91 -1.49 1.53
C LYS A 50 -6.27 -2.39 2.58
N LEU A 51 -6.77 -2.35 3.80
CA LEU A 51 -6.33 -3.20 4.90
C LEU A 51 -6.50 -4.68 4.56
N LEU A 52 -7.66 -5.09 4.03
CA LEU A 52 -7.90 -6.48 3.60
C LEU A 52 -6.95 -6.90 2.47
N SER A 53 -6.71 -6.04 1.48
CA SER A 53 -5.79 -6.32 0.38
C SER A 53 -4.35 -6.50 0.87
N GLU A 54 -3.94 -5.74 1.88
CA GLU A 54 -2.59 -5.81 2.46
C GLU A 54 -2.40 -7.04 3.35
N VAL A 55 -3.45 -7.49 4.04
CA VAL A 55 -3.41 -8.82 4.70
C VAL A 55 -3.23 -9.93 3.66
N ALA A 56 -3.91 -9.86 2.52
CA ALA A 56 -3.75 -10.84 1.45
C ALA A 56 -2.34 -10.79 0.83
N VAL A 57 -1.81 -9.59 0.57
CA VAL A 57 -0.44 -9.38 0.10
C VAL A 57 0.56 -9.95 1.11
N TRP A 58 0.38 -9.67 2.40
CA TRP A 58 1.22 -10.23 3.46
C TRP A 58 1.26 -11.74 3.42
N TYR A 59 0.09 -12.38 3.37
CA TYR A 59 -0.01 -13.84 3.30
C TYR A 59 0.69 -14.41 2.05
N LEU A 60 0.46 -13.81 0.87
CA LEU A 60 1.06 -14.27 -0.40
C LEU A 60 2.57 -14.08 -0.42
N VAL A 61 3.06 -12.94 0.05
CA VAL A 61 4.51 -12.67 0.11
C VAL A 61 5.18 -13.61 1.10
N ARG A 62 4.56 -13.83 2.27
CA ARG A 62 5.06 -14.80 3.25
C ARG A 62 5.10 -16.20 2.69
N LYS A 63 4.10 -16.62 1.89
CA LYS A 63 4.07 -17.95 1.29
C LYS A 63 5.11 -18.13 0.17
N ASN A 64 5.26 -17.14 -0.70
CA ASN A 64 6.04 -17.27 -1.94
C ASN A 64 7.51 -16.83 -1.82
N TYR A 65 7.84 -15.98 -0.84
CA TYR A 65 9.18 -15.37 -0.71
C TYR A 65 9.85 -15.68 0.63
N GLN A 66 9.52 -16.80 1.28
CA GLN A 66 10.16 -17.31 2.51
C GLN A 66 11.70 -17.12 2.53
N PRO A 67 12.46 -17.48 1.47
CA PRO A 67 13.93 -17.38 1.52
C PRO A 67 14.44 -15.93 1.58
N ARG A 68 13.67 -14.96 1.06
CA ARG A 68 14.06 -13.55 1.03
C ARG A 68 14.01 -12.91 2.41
N PHE A 69 13.25 -13.47 3.37
CA PHE A 69 13.18 -12.94 4.73
C PHE A 69 14.49 -13.10 5.50
N TRP A 70 15.32 -14.09 5.18
CA TRP A 70 16.65 -14.25 5.77
C TRP A 70 17.57 -13.05 5.54
N PHE A 71 17.51 -12.44 4.35
CA PHE A 71 18.28 -11.23 4.05
C PHE A 71 17.92 -10.08 5.00
N TYR A 72 16.62 -9.86 5.21
CA TYR A 72 16.15 -8.78 6.08
C TYR A 72 16.36 -9.09 7.57
N HIS A 73 16.31 -10.36 7.95
CA HIS A 73 16.60 -10.78 9.31
C HIS A 73 18.06 -10.48 9.69
N ASN A 74 19.01 -10.73 8.78
CA ASN A 74 20.43 -10.36 8.95
C ASN A 74 20.65 -8.85 9.08
N LEU A 75 19.72 -8.02 8.57
CA LEU A 75 19.74 -6.56 8.74
C LEU A 75 19.08 -6.10 10.07
N GLY A 76 18.64 -7.03 10.91
CA GLY A 76 17.97 -6.75 12.18
C GLY A 76 16.58 -6.12 12.00
N LEU A 77 15.87 -6.53 10.95
CA LEU A 77 14.47 -6.18 10.70
C LEU A 77 13.58 -7.41 10.92
N SER A 78 12.51 -7.25 11.70
CA SER A 78 11.47 -8.27 11.82
C SER A 78 10.54 -8.22 10.61
N GLU A 79 9.88 -9.34 10.30
CA GLU A 79 8.86 -9.40 9.25
C GLU A 79 7.79 -8.34 9.47
N THR A 80 7.27 -8.22 10.70
CA THR A 80 6.26 -7.22 11.06
C THR A 80 6.72 -5.79 10.79
N ALA A 81 7.98 -5.46 11.07
CA ALA A 81 8.51 -4.12 10.81
C ALA A 81 8.65 -3.83 9.31
N LEU A 82 9.02 -4.82 8.50
CA LEU A 82 9.06 -4.70 7.03
C LEU A 82 7.67 -4.47 6.46
N PHE A 83 6.69 -5.26 6.89
CA PHE A 83 5.31 -5.15 6.44
C PHE A 83 4.68 -3.84 6.89
N ALA A 84 4.81 -3.46 8.16
CA ALA A 84 4.28 -2.19 8.66
C ALA A 84 4.91 -0.99 7.94
N GLY A 85 6.22 -1.04 7.68
CA GLY A 85 6.91 0.01 6.94
C GLY A 85 6.47 0.10 5.48
N ALA A 86 6.33 -1.04 4.80
CA ALA A 86 5.88 -1.06 3.41
C ALA A 86 4.40 -0.66 3.30
N PHE A 87 3.56 -1.10 4.22
CA PHE A 87 2.17 -0.67 4.34
C PHE A 87 2.05 0.84 4.53
N ALA A 88 2.89 1.45 5.37
CA ALA A 88 2.89 2.90 5.56
C ALA A 88 3.27 3.66 4.26
N ILE A 89 4.25 3.17 3.51
CA ILE A 89 4.63 3.74 2.21
C ILE A 89 3.47 3.62 1.22
N ASP A 90 2.87 2.44 1.16
CA ASP A 90 1.76 2.14 0.26
C ASP A 90 0.53 3.01 0.56
N LEU A 91 0.21 3.19 1.84
CA LEU A 91 -0.89 4.01 2.32
C LEU A 91 -0.66 5.50 2.04
N LEU A 92 0.58 5.98 2.15
CA LEU A 92 0.97 7.33 1.72
C LEU A 92 0.72 7.53 0.22
N ILE A 93 1.17 6.59 -0.62
CA ILE A 93 0.96 6.65 -2.07
C ILE A 93 -0.54 6.60 -2.39
N ALA A 94 -1.30 5.76 -1.70
CA ALA A 94 -2.73 5.67 -1.87
C ALA A 94 -3.44 7.00 -1.56
N PHE A 95 -3.10 7.65 -0.44
CA PHE A 95 -3.68 8.95 -0.13
C PHE A 95 -3.29 10.04 -1.13
N LEU A 96 -2.06 10.02 -1.65
CA LEU A 96 -1.65 10.94 -2.71
C LEU A 96 -2.49 10.73 -3.98
N LEU A 97 -2.70 9.48 -4.41
CA LEU A 97 -3.53 9.16 -5.57
C LEU A 97 -4.99 9.56 -5.37
N ILE A 98 -5.56 9.29 -4.19
CA ILE A 98 -6.93 9.69 -3.84
C ILE A 98 -7.05 11.21 -3.83
N GLY A 99 -6.09 11.92 -3.22
CA GLY A 99 -6.07 13.37 -3.17
C GLY A 99 -6.01 13.98 -4.58
N LEU A 100 -5.14 13.46 -5.44
CA LEU A 100 -5.06 13.87 -6.84
C LEU A 100 -6.37 13.62 -7.60
N ALA A 101 -6.96 12.43 -7.45
CA ALA A 101 -8.22 12.08 -8.10
C ALA A 101 -9.38 12.98 -7.62
N TYR A 102 -9.44 13.25 -6.31
CA TYR A 102 -10.46 14.11 -5.72
C TYR A 102 -10.34 15.56 -6.23
N GLN A 103 -9.11 16.09 -6.31
CA GLN A 103 -8.88 17.43 -6.87
C GLN A 103 -9.23 17.48 -8.36
N LEU A 104 -8.85 16.46 -9.14
CA LEU A 104 -9.18 16.38 -10.55
C LEU A 104 -10.70 16.38 -10.78
N MET A 105 -11.43 15.57 -10.02
CA MET A 105 -12.91 15.47 -10.12
C MET A 105 -13.65 16.70 -9.59
N ARG A 106 -12.98 17.59 -8.84
CA ARG A 106 -13.57 18.87 -8.43
C ARG A 106 -13.41 19.96 -9.49
N VAL A 107 -12.42 19.82 -10.36
CA VAL A 107 -12.09 20.80 -11.40
C VAL A 107 -12.83 20.50 -12.71
N LEU A 108 -13.05 19.22 -13.00
CA LEU A 108 -13.85 18.73 -14.14
C LEU A 108 -15.35 18.81 -13.85
#